data_AF-A0A3A0A7W5-F1
#
_entry.id   AF-A0A3A0A7W5-F1
#
_cell.length_a   1.000
_cell.length_b   1.000
_cell.length_c   1.000
_cell.angle_alpha   90.00
_cell.angle_beta   90.00
_cell.angle_gamma   90.00
#
_symmetry.space_group_name_H-M   'P 1'
#
loop_
_entity.id
_entity.type
_entity.pdbx_description
1 polymer ?
#
loop_
_entity_poly.entity_id
_entity_poly.type
_entity_poly.pdbx_seq_one_letter_code
_entity_poly.pdbx_strand_id
1 'polypeptide(L)'
;MNKYLKHYSIAVQNSNVSGFELLDMLMARDKLFQDWASLSPQERAQVAAADQQLLANAKAFMVELSMVTELSHERQRRGPTPEQWWWYLDVLSNTPLQGVEKESPVPA
;
A
#
# COMPACT_ATOMS: atom_id res chain seq x y z
N MET A 1 -19.53 4.49 6.30
CA MET A 1 -18.13 4.11 6.03
C MET A 1 -18.11 3.28 4.76
N ASN A 2 -17.43 3.74 3.71
CA ASN A 2 -17.27 3.00 2.45
C ASN A 2 -16.76 1.56 2.71
N LYS A 3 -17.37 0.55 2.09
CA LYS A 3 -17.04 -0.86 2.31
C LYS A 3 -15.59 -1.20 1.92
N TYR A 4 -15.09 -0.59 0.84
CA TYR A 4 -13.72 -0.78 0.37
C TYR A 4 -12.73 -0.14 1.34
N LEU A 5 -13.07 1.02 1.90
CA LEU A 5 -12.25 1.68 2.93
C LEU A 5 -12.20 0.85 4.20
N LYS A 6 -13.33 0.27 4.64
CA LYS A 6 -13.35 -0.64 5.78
C LYS A 6 -12.43 -1.83 5.55
N HIS A 7 -12.58 -2.50 4.41
CA HIS A 7 -11.77 -3.68 4.08
C HIS A 7 -10.28 -3.32 3.99
N TYR A 8 -9.95 -2.25 3.24
CA TYR A 8 -8.57 -1.77 3.10
C TYR A 8 -7.94 -1.43 4.44
N SER A 9 -8.61 -0.63 5.27
CA SER A 9 -8.12 -0.23 6.59
C SER A 9 -7.92 -1.41 7.54
N ILE A 10 -8.79 -2.42 7.50
CA ILE A 10 -8.64 -3.63 8.34
C ILE A 10 -7.47 -4.47 7.85
N ALA A 11 -7.34 -4.67 6.54
CA ALA A 11 -6.30 -5.50 5.97
C ALA A 11 -4.90 -4.92 6.24
N VAL A 12 -4.68 -3.61 6.06
CA VAL A 12 -3.37 -2.98 6.31
C VAL A 12 -2.96 -2.96 7.79
N GLN A 13 -3.91 -3.11 8.72
CA GLN A 13 -3.64 -3.15 10.16
C GLN A 13 -3.29 -4.56 10.67
N ASN A 14 -3.62 -5.60 9.91
CA ASN A 14 -3.43 -6.98 10.32
C ASN A 14 -2.23 -7.58 9.59
N SER A 15 -1.12 -7.81 10.29
CA SER A 15 0.10 -8.39 9.71
C SER A 15 -0.01 -9.90 9.40
N ASN A 16 -1.12 -10.55 9.76
CA ASN A 16 -1.34 -11.99 9.63
C ASN A 16 -2.42 -12.34 8.60
N VAL A 17 -2.56 -11.51 7.56
CA VAL A 17 -3.47 -11.75 6.44
C VAL A 17 -2.80 -12.61 5.37
N SER A 18 -3.57 -13.47 4.72
CA SER A 18 -3.06 -14.32 3.65
C SER A 18 -2.72 -13.52 2.39
N GLY A 19 -1.86 -14.08 1.53
CA GLY A 19 -1.54 -13.47 0.23
C GLY A 19 -2.76 -13.14 -0.63
N PHE A 20 -3.81 -13.98 -0.62
CA PHE A 20 -5.05 -13.71 -1.34
C PHE A 20 -5.80 -12.50 -0.78
N GLU A 21 -5.87 -12.37 0.55
CA GLU A 21 -6.49 -11.20 1.21
C GLU A 21 -5.70 -9.92 0.93
N LEU A 22 -4.37 -10.01 0.82
CA LEU A 22 -3.55 -8.87 0.42
C LEU A 22 -3.81 -8.46 -1.04
N LEU A 23 -4.01 -9.42 -1.94
CA LEU A 23 -4.39 -9.10 -3.33
C LEU A 23 -5.77 -8.43 -3.40
N ASP A 24 -6.75 -8.93 -2.63
CA ASP A 24 -8.08 -8.33 -2.49
C ASP A 24 -7.99 -6.91 -1.89
N MET A 25 -7.08 -6.69 -0.93
CA MET A 25 -6.80 -5.37 -0.37
C MET A 25 -6.28 -4.39 -1.44
N LEU A 26 -5.37 -4.81 -2.33
CA LEU A 26 -4.91 -3.97 -3.45
C LEU A 26 -6.05 -3.65 -4.42
N MET A 27 -6.94 -4.61 -4.69
CA MET A 27 -8.12 -4.39 -5.52
C MET A 27 -9.15 -3.46 -4.84
N ALA A 28 -9.29 -3.51 -3.52
CA ALA A 28 -10.10 -2.55 -2.78
C ALA A 28 -9.50 -1.13 -2.87
N ARG A 29 -8.17 -1.00 -2.91
CA ARG A 29 -7.51 0.28 -3.12
C ARG A 29 -7.73 0.85 -4.52
N ASP A 30 -7.77 0.00 -5.56
CA ASP A 30 -8.21 0.39 -6.90
C ASP A 30 -9.63 0.97 -6.88
N LYS A 31 -10.55 0.33 -6.14
CA LYS A 31 -11.93 0.83 -6.01
C LYS A 31 -12.01 2.18 -5.32
N LEU A 32 -11.23 2.38 -4.26
CA LEU A 32 -11.14 3.68 -3.58
C LEU A 32 -10.57 4.78 -4.47
N PHE A 33 -9.63 4.44 -5.36
CA PHE A 33 -9.09 5.38 -6.33
C PHE A 33 -10.12 5.73 -7.41
N GLN A 34 -10.86 4.75 -7.93
CA GLN A 34 -11.97 4.99 -8.88
C GLN A 34 -13.06 5.88 -8.26
N ASP A 35 -13.36 5.66 -6.99
CA ASP A 35 -14.41 6.39 -6.27
C ASP A 35 -13.88 7.68 -5.60
N TRP A 36 -12.63 8.09 -5.83
CA TRP A 36 -11.94 9.13 -5.04
C TRP A 36 -12.70 10.46 -4.96
N ALA A 37 -13.28 10.88 -6.09
CA ALA A 37 -14.07 12.10 -6.19
C ALA A 37 -15.32 12.07 -5.29
N SER A 38 -15.89 10.89 -5.05
CA SER A 38 -17.07 10.67 -4.22
C SER A 38 -16.76 10.52 -2.71
N LEU A 39 -15.50 10.26 -2.36
CA LEU A 39 -15.09 10.13 -0.96
C LEU A 39 -15.14 11.47 -0.24
N SER A 40 -15.67 11.45 0.98
CA SER A 40 -15.63 12.61 1.87
C SER A 40 -14.18 12.96 2.27
N PRO A 41 -13.90 14.20 2.71
CA PRO A 41 -12.56 14.56 3.21
C PRO A 41 -12.07 13.65 4.34
N GLN A 42 -12.97 13.23 5.23
CA GLN A 42 -12.66 12.30 6.32
C GLN A 42 -12.27 10.91 5.78
N GLU A 43 -12.98 10.39 4.79
CA GLU A 43 -12.64 9.10 4.18
C GLU A 43 -11.31 9.16 3.42
N ARG A 44 -11.03 10.26 2.72
CA ARG A 44 -9.71 10.46 2.06
C ARG A 44 -8.58 10.49 3.08
N ALA A 45 -8.78 11.13 4.23
CA ALA A 45 -7.79 11.13 5.32
C ALA A 45 -7.57 9.71 5.88
N GLN A 46 -8.62 8.89 5.98
CA GLN A 46 -8.50 7.48 6.39
C GLN A 46 -7.78 6.65 5.33
N VAL A 47 -8.02 6.87 4.04
CA VAL A 47 -7.24 6.21 2.97
C VAL A 47 -5.77 6.57 3.09
N ALA A 48 -5.44 7.85 3.28
CA ALA A 48 -4.05 8.29 3.45
C ALA A 48 -3.38 7.65 4.68
N ALA A 49 -4.10 7.51 5.80
CA ALA A 49 -3.59 6.82 6.98
C ALA A 49 -3.35 5.32 6.71
N ALA A 50 -4.26 4.66 6.00
CA ALA A 50 -4.12 3.26 5.61
C ALA A 50 -2.96 3.05 4.60
N ASP A 51 -2.76 3.99 3.68
CA ASP A 51 -1.64 4.02 2.73
C ASP A 51 -0.28 4.07 3.45
N GLN A 52 -0.17 4.85 4.54
CA GLN A 52 1.04 4.86 5.37
C GLN A 52 1.30 3.51 6.05
N GLN A 53 0.24 2.84 6.53
CA GLN A 53 0.38 1.50 7.12
C GLN A 53 0.77 0.45 6.08
N LEU A 54 0.24 0.56 4.86
CA LEU A 54 0.63 -0.29 3.74
C LEU A 54 2.13 -0.15 3.44
N LEU A 55 2.64 1.07 3.37
CA LEU A 55 4.07 1.32 3.15
C LEU A 55 4.94 0.82 4.30
N ALA A 56 4.54 1.06 5.55
CA ALA A 56 5.26 0.59 6.73
C ALA A 56 5.38 -0.94 6.78
N ASN A 57 4.35 -1.65 6.30
CA ASN A 57 4.31 -3.11 6.27
C ASN A 57 4.70 -3.72 4.91
N ALA A 58 5.14 -2.91 3.94
CA ALA A 58 5.33 -3.33 2.55
C ALA A 58 6.22 -4.58 2.41
N LYS A 59 7.31 -4.67 3.19
CA LYS A 59 8.20 -5.83 3.18
C LYS A 59 7.51 -7.11 3.65
N ALA A 60 6.76 -7.04 4.75
CA ALA A 60 6.05 -8.20 5.29
C ALA A 60 4.93 -8.65 4.34
N PHE A 61 4.16 -7.72 3.80
CA PHE A 61 3.11 -8.03 2.83
C PHE A 61 3.65 -8.58 1.52
N MET A 62 4.83 -8.15 1.07
CA MET A 62 5.46 -8.71 -0.13
C MET A 62 5.84 -10.18 0.02
N VAL A 63 6.22 -10.62 1.22
CA VAL A 63 6.48 -12.05 1.48
C VAL A 63 5.21 -12.86 1.23
N GLU A 64 4.09 -12.48 1.85
CA GLU A 64 2.81 -13.17 1.71
C GLU A 64 2.21 -13.05 0.29
N LEU A 65 2.28 -11.87 -0.34
CA LEU A 65 1.81 -11.67 -1.71
C LEU A 65 2.57 -12.56 -2.70
N SER A 66 3.89 -12.70 -2.54
CA SER A 66 4.72 -13.52 -3.43
C SER A 66 4.35 -15.01 -3.44
N MET A 67 3.64 -15.48 -2.41
CA MET A 67 3.16 -16.86 -2.32
C MET A 67 1.99 -17.15 -3.27
N VAL A 68 1.23 -16.12 -3.66
CA VAL A 68 0.00 -16.28 -4.46
C VAL A 68 0.06 -15.56 -5.80
N THR A 69 0.93 -14.56 -5.95
CA THR A 69 1.03 -13.75 -7.16
C THR A 69 2.42 -13.14 -7.34
N GLU A 70 2.82 -12.97 -8.59
CA GLU A 70 4.01 -12.21 -8.93
C GLU A 70 3.60 -10.77 -9.29
N LEU A 71 3.82 -9.85 -8.35
CA LEU A 71 3.29 -8.49 -8.45
C LEU A 71 3.86 -7.69 -9.64
N SER A 72 5.09 -7.99 -10.06
CA SER A 72 5.71 -7.42 -11.26
C SER A 72 4.96 -7.80 -12.55
N HIS A 73 4.54 -9.07 -12.69
CA HIS A 73 3.71 -9.53 -13.79
C HIS A 73 2.32 -8.92 -13.75
N GLU A 74 1.69 -8.85 -12.57
CA GLU A 74 0.39 -8.19 -12.42
C GLU A 74 0.47 -6.70 -12.79
N ARG A 75 1.54 -6.00 -12.39
CA ARG A 75 1.78 -4.60 -12.80
C ARG A 75 1.90 -4.49 -14.32
N GLN A 76 2.71 -5.33 -14.97
CA GLN A 76 2.89 -5.27 -16.42
C GLN A 76 1.57 -5.51 -17.16
N ARG A 77 0.76 -6.46 -16.69
CA ARG A 77 -0.55 -6.78 -17.26
C ARG A 77 -1.55 -5.64 -17.10
N ARG A 78 -1.53 -4.96 -15.94
CA ARG A 78 -2.47 -3.88 -15.60
C ARG A 78 -2.07 -2.52 -16.16
N GLY A 79 -0.77 -2.26 -16.31
CA GLY A 79 -0.24 -0.95 -16.70
C GLY A 79 -0.68 0.20 -15.78
N PRO A 80 -0.52 0.08 -14.44
CA PRO A 80 -0.96 1.11 -13.51
C PRO A 80 -0.21 2.43 -13.72
N THR A 81 -0.90 3.54 -13.49
CA THR A 81 -0.29 4.88 -13.47
C THR A 81 0.48 5.10 -12.17
N PRO A 82 1.37 6.11 -12.07
CA PRO A 82 2.05 6.46 -10.83
C PRO A 82 1.09 6.73 -9.65
N GLU A 83 -0.12 7.23 -9.91
CA GLU A 83 -1.16 7.45 -8.92
C GLU A 83 -1.69 6.14 -8.30
N GLN A 84 -1.49 5.01 -8.99
CA GLN A 84 -1.80 3.66 -8.52
C GLN A 84 -0.57 2.93 -7.95
N TRP A 85 0.26 3.68 -7.21
CA TRP A 85 1.55 3.26 -6.68
C TRP A 85 1.52 1.95 -5.85
N TRP A 86 0.39 1.53 -5.30
CA TRP A 86 0.29 0.28 -4.53
C TRP A 86 0.57 -0.98 -5.36
N TRP A 87 0.47 -0.90 -6.70
CA TRP A 87 0.91 -1.97 -7.60
C TRP A 87 2.44 -2.00 -7.82
N TYR A 88 3.18 -1.09 -7.18
CA TYR A 88 4.64 -1.02 -7.17
C TYR A 88 5.21 -1.44 -5.82
N LEU A 89 4.46 -2.15 -4.98
CA LEU A 89 4.94 -2.58 -3.66
C LEU A 89 6.20 -3.46 -3.72
N ASP A 90 6.39 -4.24 -4.78
CA ASP A 90 7.60 -5.00 -5.07
C ASP A 90 8.83 -4.11 -5.29
N VAL A 91 8.64 -2.92 -5.84
CA VAL A 91 9.71 -1.91 -6.00
C VAL A 91 9.94 -1.19 -4.68
N LEU A 92 8.85 -0.78 -4.03
CA LEU A 92 8.88 0.01 -2.79
C LEU A 92 9.40 -0.80 -1.59
N SER A 93 9.14 -2.11 -1.53
CA SER A 93 9.64 -2.99 -0.47
C SER A 93 11.16 -3.18 -0.52
N ASN A 94 11.73 -3.09 -1.71
CA ASN A 94 13.17 -3.27 -1.96
C ASN A 94 13.96 -1.95 -1.88
N THR A 95 13.27 -0.82 -1.76
CA THR A 95 13.91 0.47 -1.57
C THR A 95 14.19 0.66 -0.07
N PRO A 96 15.45 0.88 0.36
CA PRO A 96 15.69 1.38 1.69
C PRO A 96 14.96 2.73 1.78
N LEU A 97 13.96 2.85 2.65
CA LEU A 97 13.46 4.14 3.07
C LEU A 97 14.66 4.82 3.74
N GLN A 98 15.46 5.56 2.97
CA GLN A 98 16.54 6.35 3.50
C GLN A 98 15.87 7.32 4.46
N GLY A 99 16.04 7.03 5.75
CA GLY A 99 15.79 8.00 6.79
C GLY A 99 16.49 9.27 6.36
N VAL A 100 15.79 10.38 6.48
CA VAL A 100 16.40 11.69 6.56
C VAL A 100 17.44 11.56 7.69
N GLU A 101 18.70 11.30 7.34
CA GLU A 101 19.80 11.39 8.28
C GLU A 101 19.76 12.82 8.78
N LYS A 102 19.32 12.99 10.03
CA LYS A 102 19.55 14.22 10.75
C LYS A 102 21.07 14.35 10.83
N GLU A 103 21.66 15.16 9.95
CA GLU A 103 23.03 15.65 10.10
C GLU A 103 23.17 16.11 11.55
N SER A 104 23.87 15.31 12.34
CA SER A 104 24.30 15.69 13.67
C SER A 104 25.65 16.37 13.50
N PRO A 105 25.85 17.57 14.09
CA PRO A 105 26.98 18.40 13.76
C PRO A 105 28.28 17.76 14.27
N VAL A 106 29.30 17.80 13.42
CA VAL A 106 30.67 17.41 13.75
C VAL A 106 31.14 18.25 14.95
N PRO A 107 31.60 17.64 16.07
CA PRO A 107 32.21 18.41 17.14
C PRO A 107 33.59 18.91 16.70
N ALA A 108 33.89 20.16 17.06
CA ALA A 108 35.11 20.89 16.77
C ALA A 108 36.37 20.30 17.42
#